data_AF-A0A1R0H665-F1
#
_entry.id   AF-A0A1R0H665-F1
#
_cell.length_a   1.000
_cell.length_b   1.000
_cell.length_c   1.000
_cell.angle_alpha   90.00
_cell.angle_beta   90.00
_cell.angle_gamma   90.00
#
_symmetry.space_group_name_H-M   'P 1'
#
loop_
_entity.id
_entity.type
_entity.pdbx_description
1 polymer ?
#
loop_
_entity_poly.entity_id
_entity_poly.type
_entity_poly.pdbx_seq_one_letter_code
_entity_poly.pdbx_strand_id
1 'polypeptide(L)'
;MLIVCCRGETFGMREARVKPIQDYIEKVIRLVASFGKSAAMEWVRDELRIKSVFLKTSTSRERAYHKWPSLIFWIADLIKSPINAIIAIWMTGSARWIKKLCVQNSKGQTTITIVDRKNKNNQSKVHQWTDDRKFGD
;
A
#
# COMPACT_ATOMS: atom_id res chain seq x y z
N MET A 1 10.28 -6.24 -2.17
CA MET A 1 9.21 -5.53 -1.43
C MET A 1 8.86 -6.29 -0.13
N LEU A 2 9.82 -6.62 0.74
CA LEU A 2 9.56 -7.33 2.02
C LEU A 2 10.34 -6.73 3.19
N ILE A 3 11.55 -6.21 2.94
CA ILE A 3 12.45 -5.65 3.96
C ILE A 3 11.92 -4.34 4.59
N VAL A 4 11.27 -3.50 3.80
CA VAL A 4 10.76 -2.19 4.27
C VAL A 4 9.61 -2.36 5.27
N CYS A 5 8.80 -3.42 5.13
CA CYS A 5 7.64 -3.66 5.99
C CYS A 5 8.08 -3.99 7.43
N CYS A 6 8.98 -4.95 7.63
CA CYS A 6 9.37 -5.38 8.98
C CYS A 6 10.23 -4.34 9.72
N ARG A 7 11.06 -3.58 8.99
CA ARG A 7 11.81 -2.46 9.57
C ARG A 7 10.91 -1.29 9.94
N GLY A 8 9.91 -0.98 9.11
CA GLY A 8 8.90 0.03 9.39
C GLY A 8 7.98 -0.35 10.55
N GLU A 9 7.55 -1.61 10.62
CA GLU A 9 6.78 -2.17 11.74
C GLU A 9 7.56 -2.03 13.05
N THR A 10 8.77 -2.59 13.13
CA THR A 10 9.58 -2.52 14.37
C THR A 10 9.93 -1.07 14.80
N PHE A 11 10.13 -0.16 13.84
CA PHE A 11 10.43 1.25 14.13
C PHE A 11 9.21 2.07 14.54
N GLY A 12 8.07 1.88 13.86
CA GLY A 12 6.79 2.52 14.20
C GLY A 12 6.23 2.03 15.54
N MET A 13 6.65 0.85 15.97
CA MET A 13 6.22 0.17 17.19
C MET A 13 7.11 0.43 18.41
N ARG A 14 8.08 1.34 18.32
CA ARG A 14 8.90 1.73 19.48
C ARG A 14 8.06 2.36 20.57
N GLU A 15 8.38 2.02 21.82
CA GLU A 15 7.74 2.58 23.00
C GLU A 15 7.74 4.12 22.98
N ALA A 16 8.86 4.75 22.62
CA ALA A 16 8.97 6.21 22.50
C ALA A 16 7.96 6.86 21.54
N ARG A 17 7.49 6.11 20.52
CA ARG A 17 6.49 6.56 19.54
C ARG A 17 5.07 6.25 19.99
N VAL A 18 4.89 5.09 20.63
CA VAL A 18 3.57 4.58 21.06
C VAL A 18 3.08 5.28 22.31
N LYS A 19 3.99 5.63 23.23
CA LYS A 19 3.67 6.31 24.49
C LYS A 19 2.88 7.62 24.30
N PRO A 20 3.31 8.60 23.46
CA PRO A 20 2.52 9.82 23.25
C PRO A 20 1.15 9.56 22.60
N ILE A 21 1.03 8.54 21.74
CA ILE A 21 -0.24 8.14 21.13
C ILE A 21 -1.19 7.58 22.20
N GLN A 22 -0.65 6.72 23.06
CA GLN A 22 -1.38 6.13 24.18
C GLN A 22 -1.88 7.21 25.15
N ASP A 23 -1.02 8.17 25.52
CA ASP A 23 -1.37 9.28 26.41
C ASP A 23 -2.48 10.16 25.84
N TYR A 24 -2.47 10.41 24.52
CA TYR A 24 -3.53 11.16 23.85
C TYR A 24 -4.87 10.41 23.88
N ILE A 25 -4.86 9.11 23.62
CA ILE A 25 -6.05 8.26 23.70
C ILE A 25 -6.61 8.24 25.13
N GLU A 26 -5.74 8.16 26.14
CA GLU A 26 -6.17 8.21 27.55
C GLU A 26 -6.85 9.54 27.90
N LYS A 27 -6.31 10.65 27.41
CA LYS A 27 -6.92 11.97 27.59
C LYS A 27 -8.32 12.02 26.98
N VAL A 28 -8.49 11.52 25.75
CA VAL A 28 -9.80 11.48 25.08
C VAL A 28 -10.78 10.58 25.83
N ILE A 29 -10.37 9.39 26.25
CA ILE A 29 -11.21 8.47 27.03
C ILE A 29 -11.67 9.14 28.34
N ARG A 30 -10.77 9.84 29.04
CA ARG A 30 -11.12 10.58 30.26
C ARG A 30 -12.14 11.68 30.01
N LEU A 31 -12.00 12.42 28.91
CA LEU A 31 -12.95 13.48 28.54
C LEU A 31 -14.32 12.93 28.20
N VAL A 32 -14.39 11.82 27.44
CA VAL A 32 -15.65 11.24 26.99
C VAL A 32 -16.40 10.56 28.14
N ALA A 33 -15.70 9.86 29.01
CA ALA A 33 -16.31 9.11 30.10
C ALA A 33 -16.36 9.87 31.43
N SER A 34 -15.97 11.16 31.43
CA SER A 34 -16.02 12.07 32.60
C SER A 34 -15.34 11.51 33.85
N PHE A 35 -14.29 10.68 33.69
CA PHE A 35 -13.56 10.11 34.82
C PHE A 35 -12.67 11.17 35.49
N GLY A 36 -12.66 11.16 36.84
CA GLY A 36 -11.78 12.03 37.63
C GLY A 36 -10.30 11.74 37.40
N LYS A 37 -9.43 12.71 37.70
CA LYS A 37 -7.96 12.56 37.54
C LYS A 37 -7.38 11.39 38.32
N SER A 38 -8.04 11.00 39.43
CA SER A 38 -7.70 9.88 40.31
C SER A 38 -8.10 8.51 39.77
N ALA A 39 -8.91 8.43 38.72
CA ALA A 39 -9.30 7.15 38.15
C ALA A 39 -8.10 6.45 37.49
N ALA A 40 -7.83 5.22 37.91
CA ALA A 40 -6.82 4.38 37.30
C ALA A 40 -7.23 4.05 35.86
N MET A 41 -6.41 4.48 34.88
CA MET A 41 -6.72 4.27 33.46
C MET A 41 -6.70 2.80 33.03
N GLU A 42 -6.02 1.95 33.79
CA GLU A 42 -6.03 0.50 33.59
C GLU A 42 -7.44 -0.07 33.84
N TRP A 43 -8.05 0.29 34.97
CA TRP A 43 -9.41 -0.11 35.29
C TRP A 43 -10.44 0.41 34.28
N VAL A 44 -10.34 1.69 33.90
CA VAL A 44 -11.23 2.29 32.89
C VAL A 44 -11.14 1.56 31.55
N ARG A 45 -9.95 1.08 31.17
CA ARG A 45 -9.75 0.31 29.94
C ARG A 45 -10.34 -1.07 30.01
N ASP A 46 -10.19 -1.75 31.14
CA ASP A 46 -10.74 -3.09 31.33
C ASP A 46 -12.27 -3.05 31.32
N GLU A 47 -12.87 -2.04 31.97
CA GLU A 47 -14.31 -1.81 31.96
C GLU A 47 -14.83 -1.55 30.53
N LEU A 48 -14.14 -0.68 29.78
CA LEU A 48 -14.49 -0.39 28.39
C LEU A 48 -14.03 -1.48 27.40
N ARG A 49 -13.35 -2.53 27.88
CA ARG A 49 -12.72 -3.60 27.08
C ARG A 49 -11.80 -3.07 25.97
N ILE A 50 -11.17 -1.92 26.19
CA ILE A 50 -10.25 -1.29 25.23
C ILE A 50 -8.83 -1.77 25.48
N LYS A 51 -8.33 -2.64 24.60
CA LYS A 51 -6.92 -3.06 24.63
C LYS A 51 -6.00 -1.85 24.40
N SER A 52 -4.96 -1.74 25.24
CA SER A 52 -3.93 -0.71 25.14
C SER A 52 -3.24 -0.73 23.77
N VAL A 53 -2.87 0.45 23.24
CA VAL A 53 -2.08 0.51 22.01
C VAL A 53 -0.75 -0.19 22.23
N PHE A 54 -0.15 -0.03 23.41
CA PHE A 54 1.07 -0.74 23.80
C PHE A 54 0.97 -2.26 23.63
N LEU A 55 -0.12 -2.89 24.09
CA LEU A 55 -0.32 -4.34 23.97
C LEU A 55 -0.50 -4.80 22.51
N LYS A 56 -1.23 -4.03 21.69
CA LYS A 56 -1.34 -4.32 20.24
C LYS A 56 0.00 -4.18 19.54
N THR A 57 0.79 -3.21 19.99
CA THR A 57 2.09 -2.90 19.41
C THR A 57 3.13 -3.96 19.80
N SER A 58 3.13 -4.41 21.05
CA SER A 58 4.04 -5.44 21.56
C SER A 58 3.80 -6.78 20.85
N THR A 59 2.55 -7.20 20.71
CA THR A 59 2.18 -8.44 20.00
C THR A 59 2.57 -8.38 18.52
N SER A 60 2.40 -7.24 17.86
CA SER A 60 2.85 -7.07 16.48
C SER A 60 4.38 -7.08 16.36
N ARG A 61 5.08 -6.48 17.32
CA ARG A 61 6.55 -6.49 17.39
C ARG A 61 7.09 -7.90 17.60
N GLU A 62 6.46 -8.68 18.46
CA GLU A 62 6.83 -10.08 18.71
C GLU A 62 6.65 -10.95 17.46
N ARG A 63 5.53 -10.79 16.73
CA ARG A 63 5.34 -11.42 15.41
C ARG A 63 6.43 -11.03 14.42
N ALA A 64 6.82 -9.75 14.40
CA ALA A 64 7.88 -9.28 13.53
C ALA A 64 9.23 -9.92 13.90
N TYR A 65 9.55 -10.06 15.19
CA TYR A 65 10.76 -10.75 15.64
C TYR A 65 10.75 -12.24 15.29
N HIS A 66 9.63 -12.94 15.43
CA HIS A 66 9.54 -14.34 15.00
C HIS A 66 9.69 -14.52 13.48
N LYS A 67 9.22 -13.55 12.68
CA LYS A 67 9.38 -13.55 11.23
C LYS A 67 10.77 -13.11 10.76
N TRP A 68 11.52 -12.40 11.60
CA TRP A 68 12.79 -11.79 11.22
C TRP A 68 13.87 -12.81 10.81
N PRO A 69 14.09 -13.95 11.50
CA PRO A 69 15.07 -14.96 11.08
C PRO A 69 14.80 -15.56 9.70
N SER A 70 13.53 -15.83 9.36
CA SER A 70 13.19 -16.36 8.04
C SER A 70 13.50 -15.32 6.97
N LEU A 71 13.20 -14.04 7.22
CA LEU A 71 13.56 -12.95 6.31
C LEU A 71 15.07 -12.77 6.18
N ILE A 72 15.86 -12.85 7.25
CA ILE A 72 17.33 -12.79 7.17
C ILE A 72 17.87 -13.90 6.28
N PHE A 73 17.39 -15.13 6.46
CA PHE A 73 17.84 -16.28 5.68
C PHE A 73 17.54 -16.09 4.19
N TRP A 74 16.29 -15.73 3.85
CA TRP A 74 15.91 -15.42 2.47
C TRP A 74 16.70 -14.25 1.89
N ILE A 75 17.00 -13.21 2.68
CA ILE A 75 17.83 -12.08 2.24
C ILE A 75 19.27 -12.53 1.99
N ALA A 76 19.84 -13.38 2.85
CA ALA A 76 21.18 -13.93 2.68
C ALA A 76 21.26 -14.79 1.41
N ASP A 77 20.22 -15.59 1.13
CA ASP A 77 20.12 -16.38 -0.09
C ASP A 77 19.95 -15.50 -1.34
N LEU A 78 19.21 -14.40 -1.22
CA LEU A 78 19.06 -13.38 -2.27
C LEU A 78 20.36 -12.62 -2.57
N ILE A 79 21.22 -12.45 -1.57
CA ILE A 79 22.55 -11.86 -1.71
C ILE A 79 23.52 -12.86 -2.34
N LYS A 80 23.42 -14.14 -1.98
CA LYS A 80 24.25 -15.23 -2.53
C LYS A 80 23.90 -15.59 -3.97
N SER A 81 22.64 -15.45 -4.38
CA SER A 81 22.18 -15.59 -5.76
C SER A 81 21.64 -14.26 -6.27
N PRO A 82 22.50 -13.37 -6.81
CA PRO A 82 22.06 -12.05 -7.24
C PRO A 82 21.01 -12.15 -8.36
N ILE A 83 19.99 -11.31 -8.19
CA ILE A 83 18.80 -10.97 -9.01
C ILE A 83 19.20 -10.43 -10.40
N ASN A 84 20.18 -11.01 -11.09
CA ASN A 84 20.60 -10.54 -12.41
C ASN A 84 19.46 -10.65 -13.44
N ALA A 85 18.64 -11.70 -13.34
CA ALA A 85 17.48 -11.90 -14.20
C ALA A 85 16.36 -10.87 -13.96
N ILE A 86 16.08 -10.51 -12.70
CA ILE A 86 14.96 -9.60 -12.37
C ILE A 86 15.36 -8.13 -12.58
N ILE A 87 16.62 -7.73 -12.30
CA ILE A 87 17.11 -6.39 -12.64
C ILE A 87 17.09 -6.20 -14.17
N ALA A 88 17.49 -7.22 -14.94
CA ALA A 88 17.40 -7.18 -16.41
C ALA A 88 15.95 -7.06 -16.91
N ILE A 89 14.99 -7.80 -16.34
CA ILE A 89 13.57 -7.66 -16.65
C ILE A 89 13.06 -6.24 -16.33
N TRP A 90 13.48 -5.66 -15.20
CA TRP A 90 13.05 -4.34 -14.77
C TRP A 90 13.64 -3.23 -15.65
N MET A 91 14.94 -3.28 -15.95
CA MET A 91 15.60 -2.34 -16.87
C MET A 91 14.99 -2.39 -18.28
N THR A 92 14.63 -3.59 -18.75
CA THR A 92 13.95 -3.78 -20.06
C THR A 92 12.49 -3.31 -20.03
N GLY A 93 11.82 -3.42 -18.87
CA GLY A 93 10.48 -2.91 -18.64
C GLY A 93 10.44 -1.38 -18.63
N SER A 94 11.36 -0.74 -17.90
CA SER A 94 11.53 0.71 -17.84
C SER A 94 11.84 1.30 -19.21
N ALA A 95 12.73 0.68 -19.98
CA ALA A 95 13.01 1.09 -21.35
C ALA A 95 11.76 1.01 -22.26
N ARG A 96 10.93 -0.02 -22.11
CA ARG A 96 9.64 -0.14 -22.83
C ARG A 96 8.63 0.93 -22.40
N TRP A 97 8.54 1.24 -21.11
CA TRP A 97 7.65 2.27 -20.59
C TRP A 97 8.09 3.69 -20.99
N ILE A 98 9.39 3.98 -20.93
CA ILE A 98 9.97 5.24 -21.40
C ILE A 98 9.71 5.39 -22.90
N LYS A 99 9.94 4.34 -23.71
CA LYS A 99 9.61 4.36 -25.14
C LYS A 99 8.11 4.61 -25.38
N LYS A 100 7.23 3.97 -24.61
CA LYS A 100 5.78 4.17 -24.71
C LYS A 100 5.34 5.60 -24.34
N LEU A 101 6.00 6.21 -23.35
CA LEU A 101 5.72 7.58 -22.91
C LEU A 101 6.31 8.63 -23.87
N CYS A 102 7.55 8.44 -24.34
CA CYS A 102 8.21 9.38 -25.24
C CYS A 102 7.59 9.42 -26.64
N VAL A 103 6.98 8.32 -27.13
CA VAL A 103 6.28 8.28 -28.43
C VAL A 103 4.94 9.05 -28.40
N GLN A 104 4.33 9.25 -27.22
CA GLN A 104 3.02 9.92 -27.09
C GLN A 104 3.10 11.45 -27.12
N ASN A 105 4.30 12.05 -27.20
CA ASN A 105 4.50 13.50 -27.11
C ASN A 105 4.51 14.23 -28.47
N SER A 106 4.24 13.54 -29.59
CA SER A 106 3.88 14.19 -30.85
C SER A 106 2.51 14.85 -30.69
N LYS A 107 2.49 16.17 -30.49
CA LYS A 107 1.30 16.98 -30.26
C LYS A 107 0.26 16.73 -31.39
N GLY A 108 -0.74 15.90 -31.10
CA GLY A 108 -1.82 15.50 -32.01
C GLY A 108 -2.21 14.02 -31.93
N GLN A 109 -1.32 13.12 -31.51
CA GLN A 109 -1.57 11.68 -31.57
C GLN A 109 -2.39 11.14 -30.37
N THR A 110 -2.30 11.81 -29.23
CA THR A 110 -3.02 11.44 -27.99
C THR A 110 -4.53 11.63 -28.11
N THR A 111 -4.98 12.65 -28.84
CA THR A 111 -6.41 12.94 -29.03
C THR A 111 -7.06 11.88 -29.93
N ILE A 112 -6.38 11.50 -31.03
CA ILE A 112 -6.85 10.46 -31.96
C ILE A 112 -6.95 9.10 -31.24
N THR A 113 -5.93 8.73 -30.45
CA THR A 113 -5.92 7.44 -29.75
C THR A 113 -6.94 7.34 -28.61
N ILE A 114 -7.30 8.45 -27.94
CA ILE A 114 -8.37 8.45 -26.92
C ILE A 114 -9.75 8.33 -27.59
N VAL A 115 -9.98 9.03 -28.70
CA VAL A 115 -11.23 8.91 -29.48
C VAL A 115 -11.38 7.51 -30.05
N ASP A 116 -10.32 6.93 -30.64
CA ASP A 116 -10.34 5.56 -31.16
C ASP A 116 -10.62 4.51 -30.07
N ARG A 117 -10.10 4.72 -28.86
CA ARG A 117 -10.39 3.84 -27.71
C ARG A 117 -11.84 3.94 -27.26
N LYS A 118 -12.41 5.15 -27.22
CA LYS A 118 -13.84 5.33 -26.92
C LYS A 118 -14.73 4.69 -27.97
N ASN A 119 -14.36 4.80 -29.25
CA ASN A 119 -15.09 4.17 -30.34
C ASN A 119 -15.02 2.64 -30.26
N LYS A 120 -13.83 2.06 -30.07
CA LYS A 120 -13.66 0.60 -29.92
C LYS A 120 -14.41 0.00 -28.72
N ASN A 121 -14.61 0.78 -27.66
CA ASN A 121 -15.30 0.33 -26.45
C ASN A 121 -16.82 0.64 -26.47
N ASN A 122 -17.32 1.29 -27.52
CA ASN A 122 -18.72 1.65 -27.65
C ASN A 122 -19.51 0.48 -28.26
N GLN A 123 -20.23 -0.27 -27.42
CA GLN A 123 -21.09 -1.39 -27.85
C GLN A 123 -22.55 -0.97 -28.10
N SER A 124 -22.82 0.32 -28.33
CA SER A 124 -24.18 0.77 -28.65
C SER A 124 -24.63 0.25 -30.02
N LYS A 125 -25.93 -0.07 -30.17
CA LYS A 125 -26.53 -0.51 -31.44
C LYS A 125 -26.26 0.47 -32.60
N VAL A 126 -26.07 1.75 -32.30
CA VAL A 126 -25.77 2.80 -33.29
C VAL A 126 -24.40 2.59 -33.97
N HIS A 127 -23.38 2.10 -33.24
CA HIS A 127 -22.07 1.82 -33.83
C HIS A 127 -22.13 0.63 -34.81
N GLN A 128 -22.92 -0.39 -34.47
CA GLN A 128 -23.14 -1.56 -35.32
C GLN A 128 -23.77 -1.15 -36.66
N TRP A 129 -24.74 -0.22 -36.65
CA TRP A 129 -25.40 0.29 -37.85
C TRP A 129 -24.51 1.13 -38.78
N THR A 130 -23.40 1.66 -38.26
CA THR A 130 -22.39 2.35 -39.08
C THR A 130 -21.40 1.38 -39.74
N ASP A 131 -21.13 0.23 -39.13
CA ASP A 131 -20.27 -0.80 -39.72
C ASP A 131 -21.02 -1.57 -40.81
N ASP A 132 -22.30 -1.88 -40.59
CA ASP A 132 -23.16 -2.58 -41.57
C ASP A 132 -23.39 -1.76 -42.86
N ARG A 133 -23.23 -0.43 -42.80
CA ARG A 133 -23.43 0.48 -43.94
C ARG A 133 -22.23 0.61 -44.89
N LYS A 134 -21.08 0.00 -44.57
CA LYS A 134 -19.85 0.10 -45.37
C LYS A 134 -19.67 -0.99 -46.43
N PHE A 135 -20.67 -1.82 -46.68
CA PHE A 135 -20.67 -2.77 -47.80
C PHE A 135 -21.67 -2.31 -48.86
N GLY A 136 -21.15 -1.56 -49.83
CA GLY A 136 -21.91 -1.04 -50.97
C GLY A 136 -21.04 -0.16 -51.86
N ASP A 137 -19.98 -0.75 -52.42
CA ASP A 137 -19.41 -0.41 -53.73
C ASP A 137 -19.16 -1.75 -54.46
#